data_AF-A0A2H9TNT0-F1
#
_entry.id   AF-A0A2H9TNT0-F1
#
_cell.length_a   1.000
_cell.length_b   1.000
_cell.length_c   1.000
_cell.angle_alpha   90.00
_cell.angle_beta   90.00
_cell.angle_gamma   90.00
#
_symmetry.space_group_name_H-M   'P 1'
#
loop_
_entity.id
_entity.type
_entity.pdbx_description
1 polymer ?
#
loop_
_entity_poly.entity_id
_entity_poly.type
_entity_poly.pdbx_seq_one_letter_code
_entity_poly.pdbx_strand_id
1 'polypeptide(L)'
;MHTNIGREQMENTLAAGTALVLDRYALSGVAYSAAKGLSLDWCKAPDRGLPKPDLVIFLDVPIEGALGRDGFGEERYEQVELQVKVRATFDSLKDDSWISSFDNLGMPDQTSDSPLILKSVRLKRAPLFDSLLSLSSRFVSRDDSYELQPCEQTYELEVGGRKRSHSNSSLLLLSKNQGVGSAVLATLNFTNSILGAGLMGLPYAMMKSGLILGLVLLAVVTVVVDWSILLLIRTGRLACASSYQDLMGRAYGFPGSVVCGLFQVVFSLGGMCAYVIILADNITRVAGFYLPESILAERAFVILVTTIFGMLPLSLSRNLTFLGNFSLLALVSVIFIIFAIVIEAPVAFTPGPINLVGWGFLDSLGIISFAFVCHHNSFEIHDSLEIPSVSSFAVVTHLSTGISLLASVILSVPVYLCFGEDTEANVLNNFGMTSVAINMARVLLAVSLGLTYPLDCFVAREVLSTTLFGAKPPEWSHYLITSTLVSVTTAVCLGYTNLELILEITGGLAASALAFIFPAACYLKLSPKDQYSRTTRTLSKGLFVFGVFILLASTGSTISRLYR
;
A
#
# COMPACT_ATOMS: atom_id res chain seq x y z
N MET A 1 -20.87 -14.64 2.14
CA MET A 1 -20.79 -14.74 3.62
C MET A 1 -21.24 -16.13 4.06
N HIS A 2 -20.62 -16.73 5.09
CA HIS A 2 -21.19 -17.92 5.75
C HIS A 2 -22.36 -17.50 6.67
N THR A 3 -23.57 -17.76 6.19
CA THR A 3 -24.77 -18.29 6.88
C THR A 3 -25.31 -17.74 8.20
N ASN A 4 -24.90 -16.59 8.75
CA ASN A 4 -25.59 -15.99 9.92
C ASN A 4 -25.68 -14.45 9.84
N ILE A 5 -26.33 -13.91 8.79
CA ILE A 5 -26.72 -12.50 8.75
C ILE A 5 -28.20 -12.37 9.09
N GLY A 6 -28.54 -11.50 10.05
CA GLY A 6 -29.92 -11.26 10.46
C GLY A 6 -30.68 -10.36 9.46
N ARG A 7 -32.01 -10.41 9.47
CA ARG A 7 -32.87 -9.58 8.60
C ARG A 7 -32.52 -8.09 8.65
N GLU A 8 -32.42 -7.54 9.85
CA GLU A 8 -32.13 -6.11 10.05
C GLU A 8 -30.77 -5.70 9.47
N GLN A 9 -29.76 -6.57 9.60
CA GLN A 9 -28.45 -6.34 9.01
C GLN A 9 -28.50 -6.39 7.48
N MET A 10 -29.30 -7.29 6.90
CA MET A 10 -29.50 -7.33 5.45
C MET A 10 -30.16 -6.05 4.94
N GLU A 11 -31.24 -5.61 5.58
CA GLU A 11 -31.96 -4.40 5.21
C GLU A 11 -31.06 -3.15 5.33
N ASN A 12 -30.29 -3.02 6.41
CA ASN A 12 -29.35 -1.91 6.59
C ASN A 12 -28.22 -1.91 5.55
N THR A 13 -27.68 -3.09 5.22
CA THR A 13 -26.60 -3.20 4.22
C THR A 13 -27.10 -2.85 2.82
N LEU A 14 -28.32 -3.29 2.47
CA LEU A 14 -28.97 -2.93 1.21
C LEU A 14 -29.29 -1.43 1.15
N ALA A 15 -29.78 -0.84 2.25
CA ALA A 15 -30.06 0.59 2.34
C ALA A 15 -28.80 1.46 2.20
N ALA A 16 -27.63 0.95 2.63
CA ALA A 16 -26.33 1.58 2.43
C ALA A 16 -25.81 1.48 0.97
N GLY A 17 -26.57 0.87 0.05
CA GLY A 17 -26.22 0.74 -1.36
C GLY A 17 -25.25 -0.40 -1.66
N THR A 18 -25.09 -1.34 -0.73
CA THR A 18 -24.19 -2.50 -0.88
C THR A 18 -24.98 -3.73 -1.35
N ALA A 19 -24.50 -4.41 -2.39
CA ALA A 19 -25.10 -5.66 -2.87
C ALA A 19 -24.74 -6.84 -1.96
N LEU A 20 -25.72 -7.69 -1.65
CA LEU A 20 -25.54 -8.88 -0.81
C LEU A 20 -25.46 -10.14 -1.68
N VAL A 21 -24.41 -10.95 -1.46
CA VAL A 21 -24.25 -12.28 -2.06
C VAL A 21 -24.21 -13.32 -0.95
N LEU A 22 -25.21 -14.21 -0.94
CA LEU A 22 -25.44 -15.17 0.12
C LEU A 22 -25.37 -16.60 -0.42
N ASP A 23 -24.55 -17.43 0.22
CA ASP A 23 -24.53 -18.87 -0.04
C ASP A 23 -25.66 -19.53 0.76
N ARG A 24 -26.47 -20.37 0.09
CA ARG A 24 -27.58 -21.13 0.71
C ARG A 24 -28.58 -20.27 1.50
N TYR A 25 -29.06 -19.19 0.87
CA TYR A 25 -29.85 -18.16 1.55
C TYR A 25 -31.07 -18.66 2.34
N ALA A 26 -31.98 -19.40 1.70
CA ALA A 26 -33.21 -19.92 2.34
C ALA A 26 -33.68 -21.23 1.70
N LEU A 27 -33.73 -21.25 0.36
CA LEU A 27 -34.42 -22.30 -0.40
C LEU A 27 -33.75 -23.68 -0.32
N SER A 28 -32.47 -23.77 0.04
CA SER A 28 -31.79 -25.04 0.28
C SER A 28 -32.32 -25.77 1.51
N GLY A 29 -32.55 -25.07 2.62
CA GLY A 29 -33.12 -25.68 3.83
C GLY A 29 -34.55 -26.18 3.58
N VAL A 30 -35.34 -25.37 2.85
CA VAL A 30 -36.70 -25.71 2.43
C VAL A 30 -36.73 -26.96 1.58
N ALA A 31 -35.88 -27.04 0.55
CA ALA A 31 -35.85 -28.18 -0.39
C ALA A 31 -35.50 -29.51 0.30
N TYR A 32 -34.48 -29.52 1.15
CA TYR A 32 -34.06 -30.72 1.88
C TYR A 32 -35.07 -31.16 2.95
N SER A 33 -35.80 -30.23 3.56
CA SER A 33 -36.80 -30.54 4.57
C SER A 33 -38.09 -31.06 3.94
N ALA A 34 -38.55 -30.44 2.85
CA ALA A 34 -39.73 -30.89 2.12
C ALA A 34 -39.51 -32.24 1.43
N ALA A 35 -38.30 -32.52 0.92
CA ALA A 35 -37.94 -33.83 0.36
C ALA A 35 -38.04 -34.99 1.37
N LYS A 36 -38.02 -34.70 2.67
CA LYS A 36 -38.22 -35.66 3.77
C LYS A 36 -39.70 -35.88 4.13
N GLY A 37 -40.64 -35.23 3.42
CA GLY A 37 -42.08 -35.39 3.61
C GLY A 37 -42.75 -34.31 4.46
N LEU A 38 -42.05 -33.21 4.78
CA LEU A 38 -42.64 -32.07 5.47
C LEU A 38 -43.37 -31.15 4.48
N SER A 39 -44.43 -30.47 4.92
CA SER A 39 -45.17 -29.55 4.05
C SER A 39 -44.30 -28.34 3.68
N LEU A 40 -44.44 -27.85 2.45
CA LEU A 40 -43.69 -26.67 1.97
C LEU A 40 -43.96 -25.43 2.82
N ASP A 41 -45.19 -25.25 3.30
CA ASP A 41 -45.57 -24.12 4.15
C ASP A 41 -44.85 -24.15 5.50
N TRP A 42 -44.69 -25.34 6.09
CA TRP A 42 -43.92 -25.52 7.31
C TRP A 42 -42.44 -25.26 7.07
N CYS A 43 -41.91 -25.77 5.96
CA CYS A 43 -40.50 -25.60 5.61
C CYS A 43 -40.12 -24.14 5.32
N LYS A 44 -41.03 -23.34 4.77
CA LYS A 44 -40.83 -21.89 4.51
C LYS A 44 -41.06 -21.01 5.75
N ALA A 45 -41.60 -21.55 6.84
CA ALA A 45 -41.95 -20.76 8.01
C ALA A 45 -40.76 -20.07 8.69
N PRO A 46 -39.57 -20.71 8.85
CA PRO A 46 -38.41 -20.08 9.48
C PRO A 46 -37.85 -18.88 8.72
N ASP A 47 -37.97 -18.88 7.39
CA ASP A 47 -37.40 -17.86 6.51
C ASP A 47 -38.40 -16.74 6.15
N ARG A 48 -39.61 -16.79 6.73
CA ARG A 48 -40.67 -15.83 6.42
C ARG A 48 -40.28 -14.43 6.89
N GLY A 49 -40.28 -13.48 5.96
CA GLY A 49 -39.96 -12.07 6.23
C GLY A 49 -38.52 -11.68 5.88
N LEU A 50 -37.70 -12.62 5.40
CA LEU A 50 -36.43 -12.30 4.77
C LEU A 50 -36.63 -11.55 3.44
N PRO A 51 -35.75 -10.60 3.07
CA PRO A 51 -35.76 -9.95 1.76
C PRO A 51 -35.78 -10.98 0.62
N LYS A 52 -36.62 -10.77 -0.40
CA LYS A 52 -36.62 -11.65 -1.58
C LYS A 52 -35.31 -11.42 -2.38
N PRO A 53 -34.61 -12.47 -2.83
CA PRO A 53 -33.44 -12.29 -3.70
C PRO A 53 -33.86 -11.73 -5.07
N ASP A 54 -33.06 -10.80 -5.59
CA ASP A 54 -33.23 -10.27 -6.95
C ASP A 54 -32.78 -11.26 -8.04
N LEU A 55 -31.85 -12.16 -7.69
CA LEU A 55 -31.29 -13.19 -8.56
C LEU A 55 -30.91 -14.43 -7.73
N VAL A 56 -31.30 -15.61 -8.21
CA VAL A 56 -30.91 -16.91 -7.66
C VAL A 56 -30.12 -17.68 -8.71
N ILE A 57 -28.94 -18.18 -8.35
CA ILE A 57 -28.12 -19.00 -9.24
C ILE A 57 -28.15 -20.42 -8.69
N PHE A 58 -28.74 -21.32 -9.45
CA PHE A 58 -28.84 -22.73 -9.09
C PHE A 58 -27.86 -23.56 -9.92
N LEU A 59 -26.89 -24.15 -9.23
CA LEU A 59 -25.91 -25.06 -9.80
C LEU A 59 -26.51 -26.47 -9.84
N ASP A 60 -27.10 -26.83 -10.97
CA ASP A 60 -27.77 -28.13 -11.14
C ASP A 60 -26.76 -29.20 -11.57
N VAL A 61 -26.57 -30.23 -10.74
CA VAL A 61 -25.70 -31.36 -11.03
C VAL A 61 -26.56 -32.59 -11.29
N PRO A 62 -26.44 -33.26 -12.46
CA PRO A 62 -27.13 -34.52 -12.71
C PRO A 62 -26.77 -35.58 -11.68
N ILE A 63 -27.74 -36.42 -11.30
CA ILE A 63 -27.54 -37.43 -10.26
C ILE A 63 -26.51 -38.48 -10.72
N GLU A 64 -26.47 -38.76 -12.02
CA GLU A 64 -25.45 -39.61 -12.65
C GLU A 64 -24.04 -39.02 -12.50
N GLY A 65 -23.93 -37.69 -12.50
CA GLY A 65 -22.68 -36.98 -12.22
C GLY A 65 -22.33 -36.94 -10.73
N ALA A 66 -23.32 -36.85 -9.85
CA ALA A 66 -23.09 -36.92 -8.41
C ALA A 66 -22.60 -38.32 -7.96
N LEU A 67 -23.15 -39.39 -8.57
CA LEU A 67 -22.78 -40.78 -8.32
C LEU A 67 -21.33 -41.13 -8.68
N GLY A 68 -20.71 -40.36 -9.59
CA GLY A 68 -19.33 -40.59 -10.02
C GLY A 68 -18.27 -39.96 -9.10
N ARG A 69 -18.67 -39.22 -8.05
CA ARG A 69 -17.72 -38.52 -7.17
C ARG A 69 -17.14 -39.46 -6.12
N ASP A 70 -15.82 -39.38 -5.90
CA ASP A 70 -15.15 -40.06 -4.79
C ASP A 70 -15.82 -39.67 -3.44
N GLY A 71 -16.27 -40.68 -2.69
CA GLY A 71 -16.95 -40.51 -1.40
C GLY A 71 -18.48 -40.37 -1.44
N PHE A 72 -19.13 -40.45 -2.62
CA PHE A 72 -20.59 -40.37 -2.71
C PHE A 72 -21.27 -41.50 -1.92
N GLY A 73 -22.16 -41.13 -0.99
CA GLY A 73 -22.90 -42.04 -0.13
C GLY A 73 -22.31 -42.20 1.28
N GLU A 74 -21.16 -41.58 1.56
CA GLU A 74 -20.61 -41.48 2.91
C GLU A 74 -21.36 -40.44 3.77
N GLU A 75 -21.96 -39.42 3.14
CA GLU A 75 -22.74 -38.41 3.85
C GLU A 75 -24.22 -38.80 4.04
N ARG A 76 -24.80 -38.35 5.17
CA ARG A 76 -26.18 -38.65 5.60
C ARG A 76 -27.25 -38.34 4.55
N TYR A 77 -27.01 -37.39 3.65
CA TYR A 77 -27.98 -36.94 2.65
C TYR A 77 -27.66 -37.37 1.21
N GLU A 78 -26.61 -38.16 0.99
CA GLU A 78 -26.21 -38.66 -0.32
C GLU A 78 -26.88 -40.01 -0.64
N GLN A 79 -28.21 -40.03 -0.55
CA GLN A 79 -29.02 -41.15 -1.02
C GLN A 79 -29.70 -40.77 -2.33
N VAL A 80 -29.57 -41.62 -3.35
CA VAL A 80 -30.12 -41.38 -4.70
C VAL A 80 -31.59 -40.98 -4.63
N GLU A 81 -32.40 -41.73 -3.88
CA GLU A 81 -33.83 -41.48 -3.71
C GLU A 81 -34.14 -40.12 -3.07
N LEU A 82 -33.32 -39.68 -2.11
CA LEU A 82 -33.45 -38.37 -1.48
C LEU A 82 -33.02 -37.26 -2.43
N GLN A 83 -31.92 -37.44 -3.16
CA GLN A 83 -31.41 -36.46 -4.13
C GLN A 83 -32.40 -36.23 -5.30
N VAL A 84 -33.07 -37.28 -5.78
CA VAL A 84 -34.18 -37.17 -6.75
C VAL A 84 -35.31 -36.28 -6.19
N LYS A 85 -35.73 -36.53 -4.94
CA LYS A 85 -36.79 -35.75 -4.29
C LYS A 85 -36.39 -34.30 -4.03
N VAL A 86 -35.14 -34.06 -3.61
CA VAL A 86 -34.59 -32.72 -3.38
C VAL A 86 -34.56 -31.93 -4.69
N ARG A 87 -34.09 -32.52 -5.78
CA ARG A 87 -34.06 -31.88 -7.11
C ARG A 87 -35.46 -31.50 -7.58
N ALA A 88 -36.41 -32.44 -7.50
CA ALA A 88 -37.82 -32.17 -7.83
C ALA A 88 -38.42 -31.05 -6.97
N THR A 89 -38.02 -30.97 -5.70
CA THR A 89 -38.47 -29.89 -4.81
C THR A 89 -37.87 -28.55 -5.21
N PHE A 90 -36.60 -28.49 -5.58
CA PHE A 90 -35.98 -27.27 -6.12
C PHE A 90 -36.66 -26.80 -7.40
N ASP A 91 -37.02 -27.71 -8.30
CA ASP A 91 -37.78 -27.37 -9.51
C ASP A 91 -39.14 -26.74 -9.17
N SER A 92 -39.81 -27.22 -8.13
CA SER A 92 -41.08 -26.64 -7.66
C SER A 92 -40.94 -25.25 -7.01
N LEU A 93 -39.72 -24.86 -6.61
CA LEU A 93 -39.42 -23.59 -5.94
C LEU A 93 -38.91 -22.50 -6.88
N LYS A 94 -38.63 -22.83 -8.15
CA LYS A 94 -38.14 -21.88 -9.16
C LYS A 94 -39.17 -20.79 -9.44
N ASP A 95 -38.69 -19.56 -9.58
CA ASP A 95 -39.44 -18.41 -10.08
C ASP A 95 -38.59 -17.59 -11.07
N ASP A 96 -39.11 -16.47 -11.54
CA ASP A 96 -38.45 -15.63 -12.57
C ASP A 96 -37.08 -15.07 -12.14
N SER A 97 -36.72 -15.12 -10.85
CA SER A 97 -35.40 -14.71 -10.35
C SER A 97 -34.32 -15.77 -10.56
N TRP A 98 -34.69 -17.00 -10.95
CA TRP A 98 -33.75 -18.10 -11.04
C TRP A 98 -33.05 -18.18 -12.39
N ILE A 99 -31.74 -18.34 -12.35
CA ILE A 99 -30.92 -18.77 -13.47
C ILE A 99 -30.32 -20.12 -13.10
N SER A 100 -30.70 -21.15 -13.86
CA SER A 100 -30.05 -22.46 -13.79
C SER A 100 -28.86 -22.48 -14.75
N SER A 101 -27.64 -22.65 -14.23
CA SER A 101 -26.47 -22.90 -15.07
C SER A 101 -26.17 -24.39 -15.11
N PHE A 102 -26.20 -24.98 -16.31
CA PHE A 102 -25.60 -26.28 -16.59
C PHE A 102 -24.15 -26.04 -17.03
N ASP A 103 -23.17 -26.32 -16.18
CA ASP A 103 -21.78 -26.44 -16.63
C ASP A 103 -21.26 -27.80 -16.19
N ASN A 104 -21.43 -28.79 -17.08
CA ASN A 104 -20.53 -29.94 -17.15
C ASN A 104 -20.16 -30.17 -18.62
N LEU A 105 -19.06 -29.53 -19.02
CA LEU A 105 -18.24 -29.99 -20.14
C LEU A 105 -17.64 -31.37 -19.77
N GLY A 106 -18.40 -32.44 -19.95
CA GLY A 106 -17.89 -33.82 -20.03
C GLY A 106 -17.38 -34.48 -18.74
N MET A 107 -18.10 -35.53 -18.32
CA MET A 107 -17.75 -36.55 -17.31
C MET A 107 -17.51 -36.08 -15.85
N PRO A 108 -17.85 -36.91 -14.84
CA PRO A 108 -17.93 -36.50 -13.44
C PRO A 108 -16.58 -36.33 -12.72
N ASP A 109 -15.48 -36.80 -13.33
CA ASP A 109 -14.15 -36.88 -12.69
C ASP A 109 -13.19 -35.75 -13.07
N GLN A 110 -13.61 -34.81 -13.91
CA GLN A 110 -12.87 -33.55 -14.04
C GLN A 110 -13.59 -32.51 -13.22
N THR A 111 -13.29 -32.47 -11.92
CA THR A 111 -13.30 -31.18 -11.22
C THR A 111 -12.39 -30.26 -12.03
N SER A 112 -12.99 -29.47 -12.92
CA SER A 112 -12.33 -28.28 -13.42
C SER A 112 -11.96 -27.49 -12.18
N ASP A 113 -10.66 -27.36 -11.89
CA ASP A 113 -10.12 -26.47 -10.85
C ASP A 113 -10.53 -24.99 -11.10
N SER A 114 -11.18 -24.71 -12.22
CA SER A 114 -11.75 -23.41 -12.58
C SER A 114 -13.15 -23.23 -11.96
N PRO A 115 -13.37 -22.20 -11.12
CA PRO A 115 -14.68 -21.86 -10.59
C PRO A 115 -15.66 -21.42 -11.71
N LEU A 116 -16.96 -21.54 -11.44
CA LEU A 116 -18.03 -20.99 -12.27
C LEU A 116 -17.99 -19.44 -12.17
N ILE A 117 -17.72 -18.73 -13.28
CA ILE A 117 -17.52 -17.26 -13.28
C ILE A 117 -18.67 -16.55 -14.00
N LEU A 118 -19.48 -15.80 -13.25
CA LEU A 118 -20.52 -14.91 -13.79
C LEU A 118 -19.88 -13.69 -14.47
N LYS A 119 -20.20 -13.46 -15.74
CA LYS A 119 -19.56 -12.42 -16.58
C LYS A 119 -19.97 -10.98 -16.22
N SER A 120 -21.22 -10.74 -15.78
CA SER A 120 -21.67 -9.42 -15.25
C SER A 120 -23.09 -9.48 -14.65
N VAL A 121 -23.35 -8.78 -13.56
CA VAL A 121 -24.70 -8.49 -13.04
C VAL A 121 -24.86 -6.97 -12.93
N ARG A 122 -25.81 -6.37 -13.67
CA ARG A 122 -26.10 -4.93 -13.60
C ARG A 122 -27.26 -4.69 -12.65
N LEU A 123 -27.00 -4.05 -11.51
CA LEU A 123 -28.03 -3.56 -10.58
C LEU A 123 -28.20 -2.05 -10.77
N LYS A 124 -29.45 -1.58 -10.90
CA LYS A 124 -29.77 -0.15 -11.05
C LYS A 124 -29.46 0.61 -9.75
N ARG A 125 -28.56 1.61 -9.79
CA ARG A 125 -28.25 2.51 -8.66
C ARG A 125 -29.31 3.60 -8.45
N ALA A 126 -29.54 3.99 -7.19
CA ALA A 126 -30.40 5.11 -6.80
C ALA A 126 -29.61 6.44 -6.66
N PRO A 127 -30.24 7.62 -6.88
CA PRO A 127 -29.57 8.91 -7.01
C PRO A 127 -29.55 9.68 -5.68
N LEU A 128 -28.41 9.71 -4.98
CA LEU A 128 -28.24 10.62 -3.83
C LEU A 128 -26.78 11.07 -3.58
N PHE A 129 -25.82 10.61 -4.40
CA PHE A 129 -24.38 10.83 -4.17
C PHE A 129 -23.75 11.97 -4.99
N ASP A 130 -24.51 12.65 -5.85
CA ASP A 130 -23.95 13.65 -6.78
C ASP A 130 -23.50 14.97 -6.12
N SER A 131 -24.01 15.29 -4.92
CA SER A 131 -23.76 16.60 -4.30
C SER A 131 -22.34 16.77 -3.74
N LEU A 132 -21.66 15.69 -3.35
CA LEU A 132 -20.30 15.74 -2.77
C LEU A 132 -19.17 15.63 -3.82
N LEU A 133 -19.45 15.10 -5.01
CA LEU A 133 -18.49 14.95 -6.13
C LEU A 133 -18.32 16.22 -6.99
N SER A 134 -19.23 17.18 -6.86
CA SER A 134 -19.22 18.40 -7.68
C SER A 134 -18.09 19.39 -7.35
N LEU A 135 -17.44 19.25 -6.19
CA LEU A 135 -16.32 20.09 -5.76
C LEU A 135 -14.94 19.50 -6.10
N SER A 136 -14.80 18.17 -6.23
CA SER A 136 -13.54 17.51 -6.62
C SER A 136 -13.35 17.41 -8.15
N SER A 137 -14.44 17.44 -8.92
CA SER A 137 -14.43 17.35 -10.38
C SER A 137 -13.91 18.59 -11.13
N ARG A 138 -13.53 19.67 -10.43
CA ARG A 138 -12.92 20.87 -11.07
C ARG A 138 -11.40 20.79 -11.23
N PHE A 139 -10.72 19.90 -10.53
CA PHE A 139 -9.26 19.67 -10.66
C PHE A 139 -8.90 18.35 -11.33
N VAL A 140 -9.88 17.46 -11.53
CA VAL A 140 -9.74 16.26 -12.35
C VAL A 140 -10.15 16.62 -13.77
N SER A 141 -9.24 16.43 -14.74
CA SER A 141 -9.56 16.62 -16.15
C SER A 141 -10.80 15.81 -16.53
N ARG A 142 -11.68 16.45 -17.31
CA ARG A 142 -13.06 16.04 -17.64
C ARG A 142 -13.19 14.75 -18.49
N ASP A 143 -12.14 13.93 -18.56
CA ASP A 143 -12.02 12.75 -19.43
C ASP A 143 -12.12 11.40 -18.69
N ASP A 144 -12.19 11.35 -17.35
CA ASP A 144 -12.20 10.10 -16.57
C ASP A 144 -13.61 9.49 -16.36
N SER A 145 -14.51 9.60 -17.35
CA SER A 145 -15.81 8.89 -17.38
C SER A 145 -15.72 7.56 -18.15
N TYR A 146 -14.69 6.76 -17.90
CA TYR A 146 -14.56 5.42 -18.46
C TYR A 146 -14.37 4.42 -17.32
N GLU A 147 -15.42 3.63 -17.07
CA GLU A 147 -15.37 2.44 -16.22
C GLU A 147 -14.16 1.58 -16.61
N LEU A 148 -13.21 1.45 -15.67
CA LEU A 148 -12.10 0.51 -15.79
C LEU A 148 -12.69 -0.90 -15.96
N GLN A 149 -12.46 -1.50 -17.13
CA GLN A 149 -12.84 -2.88 -17.44
C GLN A 149 -12.26 -3.84 -16.39
N PRO A 150 -12.99 -4.92 -16.01
CA PRO A 150 -12.45 -6.00 -15.21
C PRO A 150 -11.24 -6.62 -15.91
N CYS A 151 -10.22 -6.98 -15.13
CA CYS A 151 -8.94 -7.45 -15.62
C CYS A 151 -9.06 -8.85 -16.27
N GLU A 152 -8.88 -8.95 -17.60
CA GLU A 152 -8.77 -10.21 -18.32
C GLU A 152 -7.28 -10.61 -18.39
N GLN A 153 -6.89 -11.72 -17.74
CA GLN A 153 -5.57 -12.34 -17.92
C GLN A 153 -5.62 -13.40 -19.02
N THR A 154 -4.65 -13.38 -19.95
CA THR A 154 -4.43 -14.44 -20.94
C THR A 154 -3.11 -15.16 -20.61
N TYR A 155 -3.13 -16.49 -20.48
CA TYR A 155 -1.92 -17.30 -20.37
C TYR A 155 -1.86 -18.29 -21.54
N GLU A 156 -0.68 -18.42 -22.18
CA GLU A 156 -0.42 -19.46 -23.16
C GLU A 156 0.10 -20.72 -22.45
N LEU A 157 -0.65 -21.82 -22.52
CA LEU A 157 -0.22 -23.15 -22.09
C LEU A 157 0.19 -23.94 -23.34
N GLU A 158 1.48 -24.28 -23.47
CA GLU A 158 1.91 -25.29 -24.43
C GLU A 158 1.54 -26.69 -23.92
N VAL A 159 0.41 -27.21 -24.40
CA VAL A 159 0.06 -28.63 -24.28
C VAL A 159 0.19 -29.26 -25.66
N GLY A 160 1.25 -30.06 -25.85
CA GLY A 160 1.35 -31.04 -26.93
C GLY A 160 1.14 -30.52 -28.36
N GLY A 161 2.16 -29.89 -28.96
CA GLY A 161 2.41 -29.95 -30.40
C GLY A 161 1.35 -29.40 -31.38
N ARG A 162 0.30 -28.70 -30.92
CA ARG A 162 -0.67 -28.03 -31.79
C ARG A 162 -0.96 -26.61 -31.31
N LYS A 163 -0.53 -25.63 -32.11
CA LYS A 163 -0.90 -24.22 -31.96
C LYS A 163 -2.41 -24.06 -32.15
N ARG A 164 -3.14 -23.78 -31.08
CA ARG A 164 -4.53 -23.28 -31.13
C ARG A 164 -4.65 -22.07 -30.22
N SER A 165 -5.00 -20.93 -30.81
CA SER A 165 -5.32 -19.68 -30.12
C SER A 165 -6.70 -19.80 -29.47
N HIS A 166 -6.77 -19.93 -28.15
CA HIS A 166 -8.02 -19.83 -27.39
C HIS A 166 -7.98 -18.62 -26.45
N SER A 167 -8.85 -17.65 -26.74
CA SER A 167 -9.14 -16.49 -25.90
C SER A 167 -10.09 -16.91 -24.77
N ASN A 168 -9.55 -17.39 -23.65
CA ASN A 168 -10.33 -17.66 -22.44
C ASN A 168 -10.06 -16.56 -21.41
N SER A 169 -10.99 -15.62 -21.34
CA SER A 169 -11.01 -14.54 -20.37
C SER A 169 -11.51 -15.02 -19.01
N SER A 170 -10.95 -14.42 -17.96
CA SER A 170 -11.47 -14.30 -16.57
C SER A 170 -10.82 -15.24 -15.54
N LEU A 171 -9.76 -14.74 -14.90
CA LEU A 171 -9.33 -15.17 -13.58
C LEU A 171 -9.63 -14.00 -12.63
N LEU A 172 -10.91 -13.82 -12.27
CA LEU A 172 -11.28 -12.85 -11.25
C LEU A 172 -10.93 -13.47 -9.92
N LEU A 173 -9.71 -13.20 -9.44
CA LEU A 173 -9.31 -13.41 -8.06
C LEU A 173 -10.42 -12.82 -7.18
N LEU A 174 -11.21 -13.70 -6.56
CA LEU A 174 -11.82 -13.46 -5.26
C LEU A 174 -10.65 -13.19 -4.31
N SER A 175 -10.09 -11.97 -4.39
CA SER A 175 -9.14 -11.45 -3.43
C SER A 175 -9.91 -11.34 -2.14
N LYS A 176 -9.73 -12.37 -1.31
CA LYS A 176 -10.07 -12.39 0.10
C LYS A 176 -9.14 -11.41 0.81
N ASN A 177 -9.33 -10.11 0.60
CA ASN A 177 -8.82 -9.09 1.50
C ASN A 177 -10.01 -8.24 1.92
N GLN A 178 -10.48 -8.48 3.15
CA GLN A 178 -11.36 -7.57 3.85
C GLN A 178 -10.58 -6.26 4.03
N GLY A 179 -10.83 -5.26 3.19
CA GLY A 179 -10.45 -3.88 3.48
C GLY A 179 -11.26 -3.40 4.67
N VAL A 180 -10.71 -3.51 5.88
CA VAL A 180 -11.33 -2.99 7.12
C VAL A 180 -10.97 -1.50 7.32
N GLY A 181 -10.17 -0.91 6.43
CA GLY A 181 -9.61 0.42 6.58
C GLY A 181 -10.54 1.54 6.11
N SER A 182 -10.93 2.41 7.04
CA SER A 182 -11.48 3.74 6.72
C SER A 182 -10.50 4.54 5.86
N ALA A 183 -10.99 5.28 4.86
CA ALA A 183 -10.18 6.17 4.03
C ALA A 183 -9.37 7.19 4.86
N VAL A 184 -9.89 7.57 6.04
CA VAL A 184 -9.17 8.42 7.00
C VAL A 184 -7.93 7.71 7.52
N LEU A 185 -8.06 6.46 7.97
CA LEU A 185 -6.93 5.68 8.50
C LEU A 185 -5.89 5.41 7.41
N ALA A 186 -6.32 5.12 6.18
CA ALA A 186 -5.42 4.97 5.04
C ALA A 186 -4.65 6.27 4.75
N THR A 187 -5.32 7.44 4.83
CA THR A 187 -4.67 8.75 4.71
C THR A 187 -3.65 8.98 5.81
N LEU A 188 -3.99 8.68 7.07
CA LEU A 188 -3.08 8.85 8.21
C LEU A 188 -1.84 7.95 8.05
N ASN A 189 -2.04 6.68 7.69
CA ASN A 189 -0.94 5.74 7.45
C ASN A 189 -0.05 6.19 6.28
N PHE A 190 -0.67 6.64 5.17
CA PHE A 190 0.10 7.05 4.00
C PHE A 190 0.86 8.35 4.24
N THR A 191 0.26 9.31 4.95
CA THR A 191 0.93 10.54 5.39
C THR A 191 2.10 10.23 6.32
N ASN A 192 1.92 9.30 7.27
CA ASN A 192 3.00 8.89 8.17
C ASN A 192 4.16 8.22 7.41
N SER A 193 3.85 7.44 6.36
CA SER A 193 4.84 6.85 5.46
C SER A 193 5.61 7.89 4.64
N ILE A 194 5.00 9.04 4.30
CA ILE A 194 5.68 10.12 3.57
C ILE A 194 6.55 10.93 4.53
N LEU A 195 6.01 11.38 5.68
CA LEU A 195 6.74 12.28 6.58
C LEU A 195 8.04 11.66 7.12
N GLY A 196 7.95 10.44 7.67
CA GLY A 196 9.11 9.60 8.04
C GLY A 196 10.34 10.33 8.60
N ALA A 197 11.53 9.84 8.26
CA ALA A 197 12.81 10.46 8.60
C ALA A 197 13.18 11.59 7.63
N GLY A 198 12.66 11.52 6.39
CA GLY A 198 12.98 12.46 5.33
C GLY A 198 12.58 13.90 5.66
N LEU A 199 11.48 14.09 6.41
CA LEU A 199 11.03 15.41 6.87
C LEU A 199 12.14 16.20 7.58
N MET A 200 12.96 15.54 8.40
CA MET A 200 14.03 16.20 9.16
C MET A 200 15.18 16.71 8.28
N GLY A 201 15.37 16.11 7.10
CA GLY A 201 16.39 16.51 6.12
C GLY A 201 15.93 17.58 5.13
N LEU A 202 14.65 17.91 5.07
CA LEU A 202 14.13 18.91 4.12
C LEU A 202 14.65 20.34 4.33
N PRO A 203 14.81 20.85 5.57
CA PRO A 203 15.46 22.14 5.78
C PRO A 203 16.90 22.17 5.22
N TYR A 204 17.64 21.08 5.40
CA TYR A 204 18.97 20.92 4.84
C TYR A 204 18.96 20.87 3.29
N ALA A 205 17.94 20.26 2.70
CA ALA A 205 17.73 20.30 1.25
C ALA A 205 17.52 21.74 0.73
N MET A 206 16.85 22.61 1.51
CA MET A 206 16.70 24.04 1.19
C MET A 206 18.04 24.77 1.30
N MET A 207 18.87 24.45 2.30
CA MET A 207 20.22 25.01 2.42
C MET A 207 21.07 24.70 1.18
N LYS A 208 21.00 23.48 0.64
CA LYS A 208 21.77 23.10 -0.56
C LYS A 208 21.29 23.74 -1.87
N SER A 209 19.97 23.81 -2.04
CA SER A 209 19.35 24.28 -3.28
C SER A 209 19.02 25.77 -3.26
N GLY A 210 19.11 26.43 -2.11
CA GLY A 210 18.60 27.76 -1.87
C GLY A 210 17.07 27.78 -1.68
N LEU A 211 16.55 28.83 -1.03
CA LEU A 211 15.16 28.89 -0.58
C LEU A 211 14.16 28.78 -1.74
N ILE A 212 14.35 29.58 -2.80
CA ILE A 212 13.38 29.67 -3.90
C ILE A 212 13.44 28.39 -4.73
N LEU A 213 14.63 27.99 -5.16
CA LEU A 213 14.79 26.79 -5.97
C LEU A 213 14.38 25.54 -5.18
N GLY A 214 14.73 25.44 -3.90
CA GLY A 214 14.32 24.34 -3.03
C GLY A 214 12.81 24.21 -2.88
N LEU A 215 12.10 25.32 -2.69
CA LEU A 215 10.63 25.31 -2.64
C LEU A 215 10.00 24.90 -3.98
N VAL A 216 10.55 25.37 -5.10
CA VAL A 216 10.11 24.96 -6.44
C VAL A 216 10.36 23.46 -6.66
N LEU A 217 11.53 22.95 -6.30
CA LEU A 217 11.87 21.54 -6.42
C LEU A 217 10.96 20.68 -5.53
N LEU A 218 10.71 21.08 -4.28
CA LEU A 218 9.80 20.41 -3.37
C LEU A 218 8.37 20.34 -3.92
N ALA A 219 7.86 21.43 -4.47
CA ALA A 219 6.54 21.47 -5.09
C ALA A 219 6.46 20.58 -6.34
N VAL A 220 7.46 20.66 -7.22
CA VAL A 220 7.53 19.85 -8.45
C VAL A 220 7.63 18.36 -8.12
N VAL A 221 8.52 17.97 -7.21
CA VAL A 221 8.66 16.57 -6.79
C VAL A 221 7.36 16.07 -6.17
N THR A 222 6.70 16.86 -5.32
CA THR A 222 5.37 16.48 -4.77
C THR A 222 4.36 16.16 -5.87
N VAL A 223 4.21 17.05 -6.87
CA VAL A 223 3.27 16.84 -7.98
C VAL A 223 3.65 15.60 -8.80
N VAL A 224 4.94 15.40 -9.05
CA VAL A 224 5.43 14.24 -9.80
C VAL A 224 5.22 12.93 -9.02
N VAL A 225 5.47 12.93 -7.71
CA VAL A 225 5.26 11.79 -6.82
C VAL A 225 3.78 11.42 -6.75
N ASP A 226 2.92 12.41 -6.51
CA ASP A 226 1.47 12.24 -6.48
C ASP A 226 0.96 11.58 -7.79
N TRP A 227 1.36 12.14 -8.93
CA TRP A 227 0.98 11.60 -10.24
C TRP A 227 1.56 10.20 -10.49
N SER A 228 2.81 9.95 -10.13
CA SER A 228 3.48 8.66 -10.37
C SER A 228 2.95 7.53 -9.48
N ILE A 229 2.49 7.81 -8.25
CA ILE A 229 1.79 6.85 -7.40
C ILE A 229 0.49 6.40 -8.07
N LEU A 230 -0.29 7.34 -8.61
CA LEU A 230 -1.53 7.02 -9.31
C LEU A 230 -1.26 6.29 -10.63
N LEU A 231 -0.20 6.67 -11.35
CA LEU A 231 0.26 5.95 -12.54
C LEU A 231 0.62 4.50 -12.20
N LEU A 232 1.31 4.29 -11.08
CA LEU A 232 1.72 2.97 -10.60
C LEU A 232 0.50 2.09 -10.30
N ILE A 233 -0.45 2.56 -9.49
CA ILE A 233 -1.66 1.79 -9.15
C ILE A 233 -2.55 1.57 -10.38
N ARG A 234 -2.74 2.58 -11.25
CA ARG A 234 -3.48 2.42 -12.51
C ARG A 234 -2.87 1.31 -13.37
N THR A 235 -1.55 1.31 -13.53
CA THR A 235 -0.86 0.28 -14.30
C THR A 235 -0.91 -1.08 -13.60
N GLY A 236 -0.83 -1.11 -12.27
CA GLY A 236 -1.03 -2.29 -11.44
C GLY A 236 -2.38 -2.95 -11.71
N ARG A 237 -3.45 -2.15 -11.70
CA ARG A 237 -4.81 -2.62 -12.00
C ARG A 237 -4.97 -3.11 -13.44
N LEU A 238 -4.37 -2.41 -14.41
CA LEU A 238 -4.36 -2.85 -15.81
C LEU A 238 -3.64 -4.18 -16.00
N ALA A 239 -2.56 -4.39 -15.27
CA ALA A 239 -1.79 -5.61 -15.33
C ALA A 239 -2.31 -6.69 -14.39
N CYS A 240 -3.38 -6.45 -13.61
CA CYS A 240 -3.86 -7.25 -12.47
C CYS A 240 -2.80 -7.61 -11.43
N ALA A 241 -1.78 -6.76 -11.24
CA ALA A 241 -0.70 -7.00 -10.30
C ALA A 241 -1.15 -6.80 -8.84
N SER A 242 -0.67 -7.67 -7.94
CA SER A 242 -0.99 -7.59 -6.50
C SER A 242 0.09 -6.87 -5.68
N SER A 243 1.28 -6.67 -6.25
CA SER A 243 2.38 -5.97 -5.60
C SER A 243 3.20 -5.19 -6.61
N TYR A 244 4.08 -4.32 -6.12
CA TYR A 244 4.99 -3.59 -6.99
C TYR A 244 5.96 -4.54 -7.74
N GLN A 245 6.50 -5.53 -7.04
CA GLN A 245 7.35 -6.55 -7.66
C GLN A 245 6.62 -7.39 -8.70
N ASP A 246 5.36 -7.73 -8.46
CA ASP A 246 4.53 -8.47 -9.42
C ASP A 246 4.26 -7.61 -10.67
N LEU A 247 3.96 -6.32 -10.51
CA LEU A 247 3.78 -5.41 -11.65
C LEU A 247 5.03 -5.36 -12.54
N MET A 248 6.21 -5.20 -11.94
CA MET A 248 7.47 -5.22 -12.67
C MET A 248 7.76 -6.59 -13.29
N GLY A 249 7.37 -7.67 -12.60
CA GLY A 249 7.40 -9.04 -13.10
C GLY A 249 6.55 -9.24 -14.35
N ARG A 250 5.35 -8.66 -14.39
CA ARG A 250 4.45 -8.73 -15.56
C ARG A 250 4.93 -7.86 -16.73
N ALA A 251 5.60 -6.74 -16.45
CA ALA A 251 6.14 -5.86 -17.49
C ALA A 251 7.44 -6.39 -18.14
N TYR A 252 8.35 -6.96 -17.33
CA TYR A 252 9.73 -7.26 -17.71
C TYR A 252 10.19 -8.68 -17.35
N GLY A 253 9.29 -9.55 -16.88
CA GLY A 253 9.60 -10.90 -16.44
C GLY A 253 10.31 -10.95 -15.08
N PHE A 254 10.80 -12.13 -14.70
CA PHE A 254 11.50 -12.35 -13.44
C PHE A 254 12.64 -11.34 -13.14
N PRO A 255 13.50 -10.97 -14.11
CA PRO A 255 14.54 -9.97 -13.87
C PRO A 255 13.97 -8.61 -13.41
N GLY A 256 12.84 -8.19 -13.96
CA GLY A 256 12.16 -6.96 -13.55
C GLY A 256 11.69 -7.01 -12.10
N SER A 257 11.14 -8.15 -11.68
CA SER A 257 10.70 -8.38 -10.30
C SER A 257 11.86 -8.31 -9.30
N VAL A 258 12.99 -8.95 -9.64
CA VAL A 258 14.22 -8.94 -8.82
C VAL A 258 14.81 -7.53 -8.73
N VAL A 259 14.92 -6.81 -9.85
CA VAL A 259 15.43 -5.43 -9.87
C VAL A 259 14.54 -4.51 -9.03
N CYS A 260 13.22 -4.60 -9.18
CA CYS A 260 12.29 -3.84 -8.35
C CYS A 260 12.48 -4.14 -6.86
N GLY A 261 12.58 -5.42 -6.52
CA GLY A 261 12.81 -5.86 -5.14
C GLY A 261 14.12 -5.34 -4.56
N LEU A 262 15.22 -5.40 -5.32
CA LEU A 262 16.51 -4.86 -4.87
C LEU A 262 16.42 -3.38 -4.53
N PHE A 263 15.79 -2.58 -5.39
CA PHE A 263 15.62 -1.15 -5.16
C PHE A 263 14.69 -0.85 -3.97
N GLN A 264 13.63 -1.65 -3.76
CA GLN A 264 12.79 -1.56 -2.56
C GLN A 264 13.58 -1.87 -1.28
N VAL A 265 14.39 -2.93 -1.27
CA VAL A 265 15.23 -3.28 -0.12
C VAL A 265 16.26 -2.18 0.18
N VAL A 266 16.93 -1.63 -0.85
CA VAL A 266 17.88 -0.54 -0.67
C VAL A 266 17.18 0.70 -0.10
N PHE A 267 15.99 1.03 -0.61
CA PHE A 267 15.21 2.17 -0.10
C PHE A 267 14.82 1.97 1.37
N SER A 268 14.27 0.81 1.71
CA SER A 268 13.87 0.46 3.08
C SER A 268 15.05 0.44 4.04
N LEU A 269 16.21 -0.12 3.64
CA LEU A 269 17.42 -0.11 4.47
C LEU A 269 17.91 1.32 4.75
N GLY A 270 17.85 2.21 3.75
CA GLY A 270 18.18 3.62 3.94
C GLY A 270 17.22 4.33 4.91
N GLY A 271 15.91 4.06 4.80
CA GLY A 271 14.88 4.49 5.75
C GLY A 271 15.17 4.03 7.17
N MET A 272 15.38 2.73 7.34
CA MET A 272 15.72 2.10 8.62
C MET A 272 17.00 2.68 9.24
N CYS A 273 18.05 2.94 8.44
CA CYS A 273 19.27 3.58 8.94
C CYS A 273 19.00 5.01 9.39
N ALA A 274 18.26 5.80 8.61
CA ALA A 274 17.91 7.17 8.96
C ALA A 274 17.12 7.24 10.27
N TYR A 275 16.15 6.33 10.49
CA TYR A 275 15.42 6.23 11.76
C TYR A 275 16.34 5.98 12.94
N VAL A 276 17.24 5.00 12.84
CA VAL A 276 18.16 4.65 13.94
C VAL A 276 19.12 5.80 14.24
N ILE A 277 19.65 6.48 13.22
CA ILE A 277 20.56 7.62 13.40
C ILE A 277 19.85 8.78 14.08
N ILE A 278 18.70 9.21 13.57
CA ILE A 278 17.93 10.32 14.14
C ILE A 278 17.50 9.97 15.58
N LEU A 279 17.04 8.75 15.82
CA LEU A 279 16.66 8.29 17.16
C LEU A 279 17.83 8.37 18.12
N ALA A 280 18.97 7.77 17.76
CA ALA A 280 20.15 7.72 18.62
C ALA A 280 20.67 9.13 18.93
N ASP A 281 20.76 9.99 17.92
CA ASP A 281 21.22 11.38 18.04
C ASP A 281 20.33 12.21 18.97
N ASN A 282 19.02 11.96 18.97
CA ASN A 282 18.06 12.67 19.81
C ASN A 282 18.05 12.15 21.25
N ILE A 283 18.04 10.83 21.45
CA ILE A 283 18.05 10.22 22.78
C ILE A 283 19.36 10.49 23.51
N THR A 284 20.51 10.35 22.84
CA THR A 284 21.83 10.59 23.46
C THR A 284 22.01 12.04 23.89
N ARG A 285 21.53 13.01 23.10
CA ARG A 285 21.57 14.44 23.49
C ARG A 285 20.74 14.71 24.73
N VAL A 286 19.50 14.23 24.76
CA VAL A 286 18.62 14.39 25.93
C VAL A 286 19.20 13.69 27.15
N ALA A 287 19.66 12.45 27.01
CA ALA A 287 20.30 11.69 28.09
C ALA A 287 21.59 12.35 28.57
N GLY A 288 22.44 12.85 27.68
CA GLY A 288 23.69 13.52 28.06
C GLY A 288 23.47 14.83 28.83
N PHE A 289 22.36 15.52 28.60
CA PHE A 289 22.02 16.74 29.34
C PHE A 289 21.38 16.45 30.70
N TYR A 290 20.39 15.54 30.77
CA TYR A 290 19.67 15.25 32.02
C TYR A 290 20.34 14.18 32.89
N LEU A 291 21.14 13.29 32.30
CA LEU A 291 21.78 12.12 32.90
C LEU A 291 23.24 11.95 32.39
N PRO A 292 24.13 12.92 32.63
CA PRO A 292 25.46 13.02 31.98
C PRO A 292 26.39 11.82 32.20
N GLU A 293 26.30 11.14 33.35
CA GLU A 293 27.14 9.95 33.66
C GLU A 293 26.48 8.63 33.27
N SER A 294 25.31 8.66 32.63
CA SER A 294 24.60 7.45 32.26
C SER A 294 25.13 6.83 30.97
N ILE A 295 25.09 5.49 30.90
CA ILE A 295 25.32 4.73 29.67
C ILE A 295 24.35 5.11 28.52
N LEU A 296 23.24 5.77 28.83
CA LEU A 296 22.29 6.30 27.84
C LEU A 296 22.84 7.52 27.09
N ALA A 297 23.91 8.15 27.57
CA ALA A 297 24.65 9.16 26.82
C ALA A 297 25.54 8.54 25.72
N GLU A 298 25.85 7.24 25.81
CA GLU A 298 26.65 6.56 24.80
C GLU A 298 25.81 6.14 23.59
N ARG A 299 26.15 6.69 22.41
CA ARG A 299 25.42 6.45 21.17
C ARG A 299 25.36 4.99 20.75
N ALA A 300 26.47 4.26 20.86
CA ALA A 300 26.52 2.84 20.52
C ALA A 300 25.58 2.02 21.42
N PHE A 301 25.54 2.32 22.72
CA PHE A 301 24.63 1.68 23.66
C PHE A 301 23.16 1.95 23.31
N VAL A 302 22.80 3.21 23.03
CA VAL A 302 21.44 3.58 22.63
C VAL A 302 21.01 2.86 21.37
N ILE A 303 21.86 2.80 20.34
CA ILE A 303 21.57 2.08 19.09
C ILE A 303 21.32 0.60 19.38
N LEU A 304 22.20 -0.06 20.14
CA LEU A 304 22.07 -1.49 20.43
C LEU A 304 20.80 -1.78 21.25
N VAL A 305 20.54 -1.02 22.31
CA VAL A 305 19.38 -1.26 23.17
C VAL A 305 18.07 -1.01 22.43
N THR A 306 17.98 0.11 21.71
CA THR A 306 16.73 0.49 21.02
C THR A 306 16.44 -0.44 19.84
N THR A 307 17.47 -0.90 19.12
CA THR A 307 17.29 -1.87 18.03
C THR A 307 16.95 -3.27 18.53
N ILE A 308 17.68 -3.79 19.53
CA ILE A 308 17.49 -5.16 20.04
C ILE A 308 16.20 -5.30 20.85
N PHE A 309 15.91 -4.35 21.75
CA PHE A 309 14.78 -4.46 22.67
C PHE A 309 13.54 -3.67 22.24
N GLY A 310 13.68 -2.74 21.30
CA GLY A 310 12.57 -1.95 20.75
C GLY A 310 12.17 -2.39 19.35
N MET A 311 13.01 -2.10 18.36
CA MET A 311 12.66 -2.25 16.95
C MET A 311 12.57 -3.71 16.47
N LEU A 312 13.49 -4.58 16.91
CA LEU A 312 13.50 -6.00 16.54
C LEU A 312 12.22 -6.75 16.96
N PRO A 313 11.77 -6.71 18.24
CA PRO A 313 10.55 -7.42 18.62
C PRO A 313 9.31 -6.88 17.91
N LEU A 314 9.23 -5.56 17.67
CA LEU A 314 8.16 -4.96 16.88
C LEU A 314 8.18 -5.45 15.43
N SER A 315 9.37 -5.53 14.81
CA SER A 315 9.54 -5.98 13.42
C SER A 315 9.27 -7.48 13.25
N LEU A 316 9.49 -8.28 14.29
CA LEU A 316 9.17 -9.71 14.30
C LEU A 316 7.68 -9.99 14.44
N SER A 317 6.88 -9.01 14.86
CA SER A 317 5.43 -9.18 14.94
C SER A 317 4.81 -9.45 13.56
N ARG A 318 3.85 -10.38 13.50
CA ARG A 318 3.14 -10.74 12.26
C ARG A 318 1.94 -9.83 11.99
N ASN A 319 1.44 -9.14 13.02
CA ASN A 319 0.22 -8.32 12.95
C ASN A 319 0.56 -6.83 12.88
N LEU A 320 0.74 -6.30 11.67
CA LEU A 320 0.99 -4.86 11.47
C LEU A 320 -0.22 -3.97 11.76
N THR A 321 -1.43 -4.53 11.84
CA THR A 321 -2.65 -3.79 12.19
C THR A 321 -2.54 -3.09 13.54
N PHE A 322 -1.75 -3.65 14.47
CA PHE A 322 -1.46 -3.00 15.76
C PHE A 322 -0.72 -1.68 15.59
N LEU A 323 0.17 -1.59 14.59
CA LEU A 323 1.02 -0.42 14.35
C LEU A 323 0.23 0.72 13.68
N GLY A 324 -0.77 0.39 12.85
CA GLY A 324 -1.68 1.37 12.24
C GLY A 324 -2.46 2.21 13.26
N ASN A 325 -2.71 1.68 14.46
CA ASN A 325 -3.35 2.44 15.55
C ASN A 325 -2.45 3.56 16.11
N PHE A 326 -1.12 3.45 15.94
CA PHE A 326 -0.18 4.46 16.39
C PHE A 326 0.09 5.55 15.35
N SER A 327 -0.38 5.40 14.11
CA SER A 327 -0.18 6.42 13.05
C SER A 327 -0.81 7.77 13.38
N LEU A 328 -1.97 7.77 14.07
CA LEU A 328 -2.56 9.03 14.54
C LEU A 328 -1.65 9.71 15.58
N LEU A 329 -1.11 8.93 16.53
CA LEU A 329 -0.20 9.44 17.55
C LEU A 329 1.09 9.97 16.94
N ALA A 330 1.64 9.29 15.92
CA ALA A 330 2.81 9.73 15.17
C ALA A 330 2.57 11.08 14.49
N LEU A 331 1.43 11.26 13.81
CA LEU A 331 1.09 12.52 13.16
C LEU A 331 0.86 13.68 14.14
N VAL A 332 0.19 13.43 15.27
CA VAL A 332 0.05 14.43 16.33
C VAL A 332 1.42 14.82 16.89
N SER A 333 2.33 13.86 17.04
CA SER A 333 3.71 14.10 17.47
C SER A 333 4.47 14.97 16.45
N VAL A 334 4.34 14.69 15.15
CA VAL A 334 4.95 15.52 14.09
C VAL A 334 4.40 16.95 14.12
N ILE A 335 3.09 17.14 14.29
CA ILE A 335 2.50 18.47 14.43
C ILE A 335 3.13 19.22 15.61
N PHE A 336 3.23 18.58 16.79
CA PHE A 336 3.89 19.18 17.94
C PHE A 336 5.37 19.53 17.66
N ILE A 337 6.12 18.63 17.02
CA ILE A 337 7.53 18.84 16.66
C ILE A 337 7.67 20.08 15.75
N ILE A 338 6.82 20.19 14.73
CA ILE A 338 6.81 21.34 13.82
C ILE A 338 6.53 22.64 14.60
N PHE A 339 5.51 22.65 15.47
CA PHE A 339 5.22 23.83 16.28
C PHE A 339 6.37 24.22 17.22
N ALA A 340 6.98 23.24 17.90
CA ALA A 340 8.13 23.47 18.78
C ALA A 340 9.30 24.10 18.00
N ILE A 341 9.62 23.56 16.82
CA ILE A 341 10.69 24.07 15.96
C ILE A 341 10.39 25.49 15.47
N VAL A 342 9.17 25.75 14.97
CA VAL A 342 8.80 27.07 14.42
C VAL A 342 8.82 28.17 15.49
N ILE A 343 8.43 27.85 16.72
CA ILE A 343 8.43 28.81 17.83
C ILE A 343 9.85 29.08 18.33
N GLU A 344 10.69 28.05 18.41
CA GLU A 344 12.03 28.16 19.01
C GLU A 344 13.10 28.59 18.00
N ALA A 345 12.91 28.38 16.70
CA ALA A 345 13.91 28.70 15.67
C ALA A 345 14.31 30.20 15.68
N PRO A 346 13.38 31.17 15.76
CA PRO A 346 13.73 32.58 15.80
C PRO A 346 14.44 33.00 17.10
N VAL A 347 14.29 32.22 18.18
CA VAL A 347 14.93 32.47 19.48
C VAL A 347 16.33 31.88 19.52
N ALA A 348 16.55 30.76 18.83
CA ALA A 348 17.79 30.01 18.85
C ALA A 348 18.94 30.69 18.07
N PHE A 349 18.65 31.39 16.98
CA PHE A 349 19.69 31.92 16.11
C PHE A 349 19.23 33.18 15.35
N THR A 350 20.16 34.11 15.08
CA THR A 350 19.92 35.31 14.28
C THR A 350 20.07 35.00 12.79
N PRO A 351 19.17 35.47 11.91
CA PRO A 351 19.17 35.10 10.49
C PRO A 351 20.53 35.34 9.82
N GLY A 352 21.14 34.25 9.34
CA GLY A 352 22.35 34.27 8.53
C GLY A 352 22.09 34.67 7.07
N PRO A 353 23.12 34.76 6.22
CA PRO A 353 22.94 34.99 4.79
C PRO A 353 22.13 33.84 4.17
N ILE A 354 21.04 34.17 3.49
CA ILE A 354 20.15 33.20 2.85
C ILE A 354 20.50 33.12 1.36
N ASN A 355 20.86 31.93 0.89
CA ASN A 355 20.99 31.66 -0.53
C ASN A 355 19.59 31.41 -1.12
N LEU A 356 19.22 32.16 -2.17
CA LEU A 356 17.95 31.98 -2.88
C LEU A 356 18.01 30.84 -3.89
N VAL A 357 19.17 30.68 -4.53
CA VAL A 357 19.48 29.63 -5.51
C VAL A 357 20.88 29.10 -5.22
N GLY A 358 20.98 27.81 -4.94
CA GLY A 358 22.20 27.10 -4.60
C GLY A 358 22.52 26.01 -5.63
N TRP A 359 23.82 25.81 -5.90
CA TRP A 359 24.30 24.83 -6.86
C TRP A 359 24.23 23.37 -6.36
N GLY A 360 24.03 23.16 -5.06
CA GLY A 360 23.80 21.84 -4.44
C GLY A 360 22.41 21.26 -4.70
N PHE A 361 21.67 21.78 -5.68
CA PHE A 361 20.30 21.36 -5.96
C PHE A 361 20.17 19.89 -6.40
N LEU A 362 21.22 19.31 -6.98
CA LEU A 362 21.24 17.88 -7.34
C LEU A 362 21.23 16.96 -6.11
N ASP A 363 21.89 17.40 -5.03
CA ASP A 363 21.93 16.66 -3.77
C ASP A 363 20.61 16.85 -3.02
N SER A 364 20.09 18.08 -3.05
CA SER A 364 18.74 18.42 -2.56
C SER A 364 17.66 17.57 -3.21
N LEU A 365 17.73 17.33 -4.54
CA LEU A 365 16.82 16.43 -5.24
C LEU A 365 16.85 15.00 -4.70
N GLY A 366 18.03 14.50 -4.28
CA GLY A 366 18.15 13.22 -3.60
C GLY A 366 17.38 13.23 -2.27
N ILE A 367 17.65 14.21 -1.40
CA ILE A 367 17.00 14.34 -0.08
C ILE A 367 15.48 14.49 -0.21
N ILE A 368 15.01 15.36 -1.11
CA ILE A 368 13.58 15.59 -1.37
C ILE A 368 12.94 14.31 -1.93
N SER A 369 13.61 13.60 -2.84
CA SER A 369 13.11 12.33 -3.36
C SER A 369 12.99 11.29 -2.25
N PHE A 370 14.02 11.12 -1.41
CA PHE A 370 13.93 10.24 -0.26
C PHE A 370 12.74 10.58 0.65
N ALA A 371 12.52 11.87 0.92
CA ALA A 371 11.45 12.32 1.79
C ALA A 371 10.04 12.12 1.23
N PHE A 372 9.85 12.14 -0.09
CA PHE A 372 8.51 12.03 -0.67
C PHE A 372 8.18 10.65 -1.24
N VAL A 373 9.16 9.77 -1.42
CA VAL A 373 8.92 8.46 -2.00
C VAL A 373 8.27 7.51 -1.01
N CYS A 374 7.05 7.07 -1.35
CA CYS A 374 6.25 6.10 -0.60
C CYS A 374 5.67 5.00 -1.51
N HIS A 375 6.11 4.92 -2.77
CA HIS A 375 5.60 3.99 -3.80
C HIS A 375 5.69 2.51 -3.40
N HIS A 376 6.66 2.15 -2.57
CA HIS A 376 6.83 0.77 -2.10
C HIS A 376 5.65 0.31 -1.21
N ASN A 377 4.96 1.24 -0.54
CA ASN A 377 3.80 0.97 0.31
C ASN A 377 2.45 1.17 -0.40
N SER A 378 2.45 1.64 -1.66
CA SER A 378 1.21 2.09 -2.30
C SER A 378 0.20 0.97 -2.54
N PHE A 379 0.66 -0.23 -2.91
CA PHE A 379 -0.21 -1.39 -3.15
C PHE A 379 -0.90 -1.85 -1.85
N GLU A 380 -0.15 -1.92 -0.74
CA GLU A 380 -0.69 -2.34 0.54
C GLU A 380 -1.74 -1.35 1.07
N ILE A 381 -1.45 -0.05 0.97
CA ILE A 381 -2.38 0.99 1.41
C ILE A 381 -3.62 1.01 0.51
N HIS A 382 -3.46 0.87 -0.80
CA HIS A 382 -4.57 0.75 -1.74
C HIS A 382 -5.49 -0.43 -1.38
N ASP A 383 -4.91 -1.59 -1.12
CA ASP A 383 -5.65 -2.83 -0.84
C ASP A 383 -6.25 -2.86 0.58
N SER A 384 -5.79 -1.97 1.47
CA SER A 384 -6.38 -1.79 2.81
C SER A 384 -7.71 -1.00 2.82
N LEU A 385 -8.02 -0.30 1.73
CA LEU A 385 -9.24 0.49 1.60
C LEU A 385 -10.49 -0.40 1.58
N GLU A 386 -11.56 0.08 2.21
CA GLU A 386 -12.87 -0.57 2.17
C GLU A 386 -13.36 -0.82 0.73
N ILE A 387 -13.13 0.15 -0.16
CA ILE A 387 -13.36 0.02 -1.60
C ILE A 387 -12.05 0.34 -2.33
N PRO A 388 -11.25 -0.69 -2.68
CA PRO A 388 -9.95 -0.53 -3.33
C PRO A 388 -10.12 -0.17 -4.82
N SER A 389 -10.38 1.12 -5.06
CA SER A 389 -10.53 1.71 -6.39
C SER A 389 -9.50 2.82 -6.61
N VAL A 390 -9.11 3.04 -7.88
CA VAL A 390 -8.19 4.12 -8.25
C VAL A 390 -8.72 5.49 -7.81
N SER A 391 -10.02 5.72 -7.90
CA SER A 391 -10.64 6.99 -7.48
C SER A 391 -10.60 7.18 -5.96
N SER A 392 -10.90 6.14 -5.19
CA SER A 392 -10.81 6.21 -3.72
C SER A 392 -9.36 6.44 -3.27
N PHE A 393 -8.41 5.75 -3.90
CA PHE A 393 -6.99 5.88 -3.60
C PHE A 393 -6.41 7.22 -4.07
N ALA A 394 -6.96 7.84 -5.13
CA ALA A 394 -6.58 9.18 -5.55
C ALA A 394 -6.86 10.23 -4.46
N VAL A 395 -8.02 10.16 -3.81
CA VAL A 395 -8.33 11.06 -2.68
C VAL A 395 -7.31 10.88 -1.55
N VAL A 396 -7.01 9.64 -1.19
CA VAL A 396 -6.02 9.31 -0.16
C VAL A 396 -4.63 9.82 -0.54
N THR A 397 -4.22 9.65 -1.79
CA THR A 397 -2.92 10.08 -2.31
C THR A 397 -2.81 11.61 -2.28
N HIS A 398 -3.74 12.33 -2.91
CA HIS A 398 -3.74 13.80 -2.97
C HIS A 398 -3.77 14.45 -1.58
N LEU A 399 -4.58 13.90 -0.67
CA LEU A 399 -4.65 14.42 0.69
C LEU A 399 -3.35 14.16 1.45
N SER A 400 -2.76 12.97 1.33
CA SER A 400 -1.52 12.61 2.03
C SER A 400 -0.32 13.39 1.52
N THR A 401 -0.16 13.51 0.20
CA THR A 401 0.93 14.29 -0.42
C THR A 401 0.77 15.79 -0.13
N GLY A 402 -0.46 16.31 -0.16
CA GLY A 402 -0.76 17.70 0.18
C GLY A 402 -0.47 18.05 1.64
N ILE A 403 -0.90 17.22 2.59
CA ILE A 403 -0.58 17.39 4.02
C ILE A 403 0.94 17.35 4.23
N SER A 404 1.62 16.41 3.56
CA SER A 404 3.06 16.24 3.70
C SER A 404 3.85 17.43 3.13
N LEU A 405 3.43 17.97 1.98
CA LEU A 405 4.00 19.20 1.41
C LEU A 405 3.82 20.39 2.35
N LEU A 406 2.62 20.57 2.91
CA LEU A 406 2.35 21.67 3.83
C LEU A 406 3.22 21.57 5.09
N ALA A 407 3.27 20.39 5.72
CA ALA A 407 4.13 20.13 6.87
C ALA A 407 5.61 20.39 6.55
N SER A 408 6.07 19.96 5.37
CA SER A 408 7.44 20.16 4.90
C SER A 408 7.79 21.64 4.71
N VAL A 409 6.90 22.44 4.15
CA VAL A 409 7.12 23.89 3.94
C VAL A 409 7.12 24.63 5.28
N ILE A 410 6.14 24.34 6.16
CA ILE A 410 6.03 24.97 7.48
C ILE A 410 7.27 24.67 8.33
N LEU A 411 7.84 23.48 8.21
CA LEU A 411 9.08 23.13 8.89
C LEU A 411 10.31 23.78 8.23
N SER A 412 10.46 23.64 6.92
CA SER A 412 11.73 23.93 6.24
C SER A 412 12.01 25.42 6.08
N VAL A 413 10.97 26.23 5.84
CA VAL A 413 11.17 27.67 5.59
C VAL A 413 11.67 28.40 6.84
N PRO A 414 11.00 28.31 8.02
CA PRO A 414 11.47 29.03 9.20
C PRO A 414 12.84 28.57 9.66
N VAL A 415 13.12 27.26 9.61
CA VAL A 415 14.42 26.69 9.96
C VAL A 415 15.51 27.28 9.08
N TYR A 416 15.36 27.20 7.75
CA TYR A 416 16.40 27.70 6.85
C TYR A 416 16.57 29.21 6.93
N LEU A 417 15.48 29.97 7.14
CA LEU A 417 15.57 31.41 7.35
C LEU A 417 16.33 31.78 8.63
N CYS A 418 16.24 30.96 9.68
CA CYS A 418 16.96 31.20 10.93
C CYS A 418 18.42 30.74 10.81
N PHE A 419 18.67 29.48 10.45
CA PHE A 419 20.01 28.88 10.51
C PHE A 419 20.86 29.08 9.26
N GLY A 420 20.28 29.42 8.10
CA GLY A 420 21.04 29.67 6.87
C GLY A 420 21.97 28.51 6.51
N GLU A 421 23.25 28.81 6.29
CA GLU A 421 24.30 27.83 5.93
C GLU A 421 24.64 26.82 7.04
N ASP A 422 24.27 27.11 8.30
CA ASP A 422 24.53 26.22 9.45
C ASP A 422 23.44 25.15 9.64
N THR A 423 22.43 25.10 8.75
CA THR A 423 21.35 24.12 8.84
C THR A 423 21.91 22.69 8.79
N GLU A 424 21.58 21.85 9.76
CA GLU A 424 22.01 20.44 9.79
C GLU A 424 20.98 19.50 9.15
N ALA A 425 21.44 18.34 8.65
CA ALA A 425 20.57 17.29 8.11
C ALA A 425 19.59 16.71 9.14
N ASN A 426 19.95 16.73 10.43
CA ASN A 426 19.00 16.50 11.52
C ASN A 426 18.73 17.85 12.19
N VAL A 427 17.66 18.52 11.76
CA VAL A 427 17.33 19.89 12.16
C VAL A 427 17.28 20.11 13.68
N LEU A 428 16.92 19.10 14.47
CA LEU A 428 16.87 19.22 15.92
C LEU A 428 18.26 19.38 16.56
N ASN A 429 19.34 19.10 15.82
CA ASN A 429 20.72 19.33 16.27
C ASN A 429 21.09 20.82 16.28
N ASN A 430 20.45 21.64 15.45
CA ASN A 430 20.68 23.09 15.43
C ASN A 430 20.22 23.80 16.72
N PHE A 431 19.40 23.13 17.53
CA PHE A 431 18.83 23.69 18.75
C PHE A 431 19.63 23.30 19.99
N GLY A 432 19.77 24.23 20.93
CA GLY A 432 20.37 23.98 22.24
C GLY A 432 19.56 23.02 23.13
N MET A 433 20.10 22.66 24.28
CA MET A 433 19.45 21.76 25.26
C MET A 433 18.53 22.46 26.26
N THR A 434 18.46 23.80 26.25
CA THR A 434 17.77 24.58 27.28
C THR A 434 16.25 24.57 27.14
N SER A 435 15.73 24.48 25.91
CA SER A 435 14.28 24.45 25.67
C SER A 435 13.71 23.06 25.98
N VAL A 436 12.76 23.04 26.93
CA VAL A 436 11.99 21.84 27.26
C VAL A 436 11.14 21.38 26.07
N ALA A 437 10.58 22.32 25.30
CA ALA A 437 9.75 21.99 24.14
C ALA A 437 10.56 21.25 23.06
N ILE A 438 11.78 21.70 22.78
CA ILE A 438 12.70 21.00 21.86
C ILE A 438 13.09 19.64 22.43
N ASN A 439 13.45 19.53 23.70
CA ASN A 439 13.80 18.24 24.30
C ASN A 439 12.63 17.24 24.26
N MET A 440 11.39 17.71 24.46
CA MET A 440 10.19 16.89 24.26
C MET A 440 10.04 16.47 22.79
N ALA A 441 10.25 17.39 21.85
CA ALA A 441 10.20 17.10 20.41
C ALA A 441 11.24 16.02 20.02
N ARG A 442 12.45 16.05 20.59
CA ARG A 442 13.48 15.02 20.39
C ARG A 442 13.02 13.63 20.83
N VAL A 443 12.43 13.52 22.02
CA VAL A 443 11.92 12.24 22.55
C VAL A 443 10.72 11.75 21.74
N LEU A 444 9.78 12.64 21.41
CA LEU A 444 8.61 12.29 20.59
C LEU A 444 9.01 11.83 19.18
N LEU A 445 9.98 12.50 18.57
CA LEU A 445 10.54 12.10 17.28
C LEU A 445 11.19 10.72 17.36
N ALA A 446 12.03 10.49 18.38
CA ALA A 446 12.67 9.20 18.62
C ALA A 446 11.64 8.05 18.74
N VAL A 447 10.58 8.25 19.53
CA VAL A 447 9.49 7.27 19.67
C VAL A 447 8.76 7.07 18.35
N SER A 448 8.39 8.16 17.66
CA SER A 448 7.66 8.11 16.38
C SER A 448 8.44 7.34 15.32
N LEU A 449 9.73 7.63 15.13
CA LEU A 449 10.57 6.93 14.15
C LEU A 449 10.85 5.47 14.55
N GLY A 450 10.96 5.20 15.86
CA GLY A 450 11.03 3.83 16.39
C GLY A 450 9.79 2.99 16.07
N LEU A 451 8.61 3.62 16.08
CA LEU A 451 7.34 2.98 15.70
C LEU A 451 7.14 2.89 14.19
N THR A 452 7.78 3.74 13.39
CA THR A 452 7.74 3.65 11.91
C THR A 452 8.73 2.61 11.37
N TYR A 453 9.85 2.37 12.05
CA TYR A 453 10.89 1.41 11.63
C TYR A 453 10.37 0.02 11.22
N PRO A 454 9.44 -0.62 11.94
CA PRO A 454 8.93 -1.95 11.57
C PRO A 454 8.19 -1.98 10.22
N LEU A 455 7.62 -0.85 9.77
CA LEU A 455 6.92 -0.77 8.48
C LEU A 455 7.91 -0.94 7.33
N ASP A 456 9.04 -0.23 7.35
CA ASP A 456 10.06 -0.37 6.30
C ASP A 456 10.75 -1.74 6.38
N CYS A 457 10.95 -2.26 7.59
CA CYS A 457 11.47 -3.61 7.77
C CYS A 457 10.52 -4.68 7.20
N PHE A 458 9.19 -4.47 7.32
CA PHE A 458 8.19 -5.36 6.76
C PHE A 458 8.30 -5.41 5.24
N VAL A 459 8.39 -4.26 4.58
CA VAL A 459 8.49 -4.15 3.13
C VAL A 459 9.75 -4.87 2.64
N ALA A 460 10.91 -4.57 3.23
CA ALA A 460 12.16 -5.23 2.86
C ALA A 460 12.10 -6.74 3.06
N ARG A 461 11.46 -7.19 4.15
CA ARG A 461 11.29 -8.62 4.43
C ARG A 461 10.39 -9.29 3.40
N GLU A 462 9.22 -8.72 3.11
CA GLU A 462 8.27 -9.30 2.17
C GLU A 462 8.93 -9.47 0.80
N VAL A 463 9.62 -8.42 0.35
CA VAL A 463 10.38 -8.42 -0.89
C VAL A 463 11.44 -9.51 -0.95
N LEU A 464 12.27 -9.64 0.09
CA LEU A 464 13.30 -10.68 0.16
C LEU A 464 12.69 -12.08 0.26
N SER A 465 11.62 -12.23 1.04
CA SER A 465 10.92 -13.48 1.26
C SER A 465 10.33 -14.02 -0.04
N THR A 466 9.59 -13.17 -0.78
CA THR A 466 9.02 -13.54 -2.08
C THR A 466 10.10 -13.83 -3.12
N THR A 467 11.19 -13.06 -3.13
CA THR A 467 12.27 -13.24 -4.12
C THR A 467 13.11 -14.50 -3.87
N LEU A 468 13.38 -14.84 -2.61
CA LEU A 468 14.23 -15.99 -2.24
C LEU A 468 13.45 -17.30 -2.14
N PHE A 469 12.20 -17.26 -1.68
CA PHE A 469 11.41 -18.46 -1.34
C PHE A 469 10.08 -18.56 -2.11
N GLY A 470 9.75 -17.59 -2.96
CA GLY A 470 8.50 -17.59 -3.73
C GLY A 470 7.26 -17.36 -2.88
N ALA A 471 6.10 -17.84 -3.37
CA ALA A 471 4.79 -17.52 -2.80
C ALA A 471 4.48 -18.20 -1.44
N LYS A 472 5.24 -19.23 -1.05
CA LYS A 472 5.05 -19.97 0.21
C LYS A 472 6.36 -20.04 1.00
N PRO A 473 6.80 -18.92 1.59
CA PRO A 473 8.03 -18.90 2.37
C PRO A 473 7.90 -19.76 3.64
N PRO A 474 8.95 -20.47 4.05
CA PRO A 474 8.93 -21.26 5.28
C PRO A 474 8.90 -20.34 6.50
N GLU A 475 8.26 -20.77 7.60
CA GLU A 475 8.06 -19.90 8.77
C GLU A 475 9.36 -19.36 9.40
N TRP A 476 10.46 -20.13 9.34
CA TRP A 476 11.75 -19.70 9.86
C TRP A 476 12.36 -18.53 9.06
N SER A 477 12.02 -18.40 7.77
CA SER A 477 12.54 -17.33 6.92
C SER A 477 12.11 -15.96 7.41
N HIS A 478 10.91 -15.84 7.99
CA HIS A 478 10.41 -14.63 8.62
C HIS A 478 11.38 -14.13 9.71
N TYR A 479 11.77 -15.02 10.62
CA TYR A 479 12.67 -14.68 11.73
C TYR A 479 14.10 -14.41 11.24
N LEU A 480 14.60 -15.22 10.30
CA LEU A 480 15.96 -15.06 9.77
C LEU A 480 16.12 -13.74 9.00
N ILE A 481 15.22 -13.46 8.05
CA ILE A 481 15.30 -12.26 7.21
C ILE A 481 15.15 -11.01 8.08
N THR A 482 14.16 -10.96 8.98
CA THR A 482 13.96 -9.82 9.88
C THR A 482 15.20 -9.57 10.74
N SER A 483 15.73 -10.61 11.38
CA SER A 483 16.92 -10.48 12.24
C SER A 483 18.14 -10.04 11.44
N THR A 484 18.28 -10.52 10.20
CA THR A 484 19.37 -10.11 9.29
C THR A 484 19.25 -8.64 8.89
N LEU A 485 18.06 -8.19 8.49
CA LEU A 485 17.81 -6.79 8.11
C LEU A 485 18.10 -5.81 9.25
N VAL A 486 17.62 -6.13 10.45
CA VAL A 486 17.89 -5.32 11.65
C VAL A 486 19.39 -5.33 11.98
N SER A 487 20.03 -6.49 11.95
CA SER A 487 21.47 -6.61 12.24
C SER A 487 22.34 -5.82 11.26
N VAL A 488 22.02 -5.88 9.96
CA VAL A 488 22.72 -5.09 8.92
C VAL A 488 22.54 -3.60 9.17
N THR A 489 21.32 -3.15 9.44
CA THR A 489 21.02 -1.74 9.75
C THR A 489 21.78 -1.29 11.00
N THR A 490 21.75 -2.07 12.07
CA THR A 490 22.47 -1.77 13.32
C THR A 490 23.97 -1.67 13.09
N ALA A 491 24.56 -2.61 12.34
CA ALA A 491 25.99 -2.59 12.01
C ALA A 491 26.39 -1.34 11.21
N VAL A 492 25.58 -0.95 10.21
CA VAL A 492 25.80 0.28 9.44
C VAL A 492 25.74 1.51 10.35
N CYS A 493 24.74 1.62 11.22
CA CYS A 493 24.57 2.78 12.11
C CYS A 493 25.61 2.89 13.24
N LEU A 494 26.26 1.78 13.59
CA LEU A 494 27.40 1.77 14.52
C LEU A 494 28.68 2.27 13.85
N GLY A 495 28.90 1.92 12.58
CA GLY A 495 30.09 2.33 11.82
C GLY A 495 29.95 3.68 11.10
N TYR A 496 28.72 4.12 10.82
CA TYR A 496 28.43 5.30 10.01
C TYR A 496 27.34 6.17 10.63
N THR A 497 27.61 7.48 10.72
CA THR A 497 26.74 8.43 11.45
C THR A 497 26.19 9.56 10.59
N ASN A 498 26.67 9.74 9.36
CA ASN A 498 26.27 10.89 8.57
C ASN A 498 24.90 10.67 7.94
N LEU A 499 23.87 11.26 8.55
CA LEU A 499 22.50 11.22 8.06
C LEU A 499 22.39 11.74 6.61
N GLU A 500 23.06 12.86 6.30
CA GLU A 500 23.09 13.48 4.98
C GLU A 500 23.35 12.46 3.86
N LEU A 501 24.43 11.70 3.97
CA LEU A 501 24.82 10.77 2.92
C LEU A 501 23.77 9.67 2.71
N ILE A 502 23.18 9.18 3.80
CA ILE A 502 22.14 8.15 3.74
C ILE A 502 20.92 8.68 3.00
N LEU A 503 20.46 9.89 3.33
CA LEU A 503 19.31 10.51 2.67
C LEU A 503 19.58 10.74 1.18
N GLU A 504 20.77 11.24 0.84
CA GLU A 504 21.14 11.54 -0.55
C GLU A 504 21.32 10.30 -1.42
N ILE A 505 22.08 9.31 -0.96
CA ILE A 505 22.32 8.09 -1.76
C ILE A 505 21.02 7.31 -1.92
N THR A 506 20.27 7.13 -0.84
CA THR A 506 19.01 6.39 -0.89
C THR A 506 17.98 7.11 -1.75
N GLY A 507 17.92 8.44 -1.65
CA GLY A 507 17.08 9.29 -2.47
C GLY A 507 17.46 9.31 -3.95
N GLY A 508 18.71 9.64 -4.23
CA GLY A 508 19.25 9.72 -5.59
C GLY A 508 19.17 8.39 -6.32
N LEU A 509 19.57 7.29 -5.67
CA LEU A 509 19.57 5.96 -6.30
C LEU A 509 18.21 5.29 -6.22
N ALA A 510 17.73 4.99 -5.02
CA ALA A 510 16.61 4.09 -4.82
C ALA A 510 15.27 4.77 -5.07
N ALA A 511 15.09 5.96 -4.52
CA ALA A 511 13.85 6.72 -4.65
C ALA A 511 13.58 7.12 -6.11
N SER A 512 14.61 7.57 -6.84
CA SER A 512 14.48 7.90 -8.27
C SER A 512 13.98 6.73 -9.12
N ALA A 513 14.46 5.51 -8.85
CA ALA A 513 14.01 4.34 -9.58
C ALA A 513 12.56 3.97 -9.26
N LEU A 514 12.21 3.91 -7.97
CA LEU A 514 10.89 3.51 -7.49
C LEU A 514 9.80 4.55 -7.80
N ALA A 515 10.12 5.85 -7.82
CA ALA A 515 9.11 6.88 -8.01
C ALA A 515 8.97 7.35 -9.45
N PHE A 516 10.08 7.41 -10.18
CA PHE A 516 10.09 8.05 -11.50
C PHE A 516 10.28 7.01 -12.61
N ILE A 517 11.29 6.16 -12.52
CA ILE A 517 11.67 5.26 -13.61
C ILE A 517 10.67 4.11 -13.76
N PHE A 518 10.44 3.33 -12.70
CA PHE A 518 9.64 2.11 -12.77
C PHE A 518 8.16 2.36 -13.04
N PRO A 519 7.45 3.32 -12.40
CA PRO A 519 6.04 3.59 -12.75
C PRO A 519 5.88 3.98 -14.22
N ALA A 520 6.77 4.85 -14.72
CA ALA A 520 6.78 5.25 -16.12
C ALA A 520 7.09 4.07 -17.06
N ALA A 521 8.10 3.25 -16.74
CA ALA A 521 8.50 2.11 -17.53
C ALA A 521 7.40 1.05 -17.63
N CYS A 522 6.71 0.75 -16.53
CA CYS A 522 5.56 -0.15 -16.51
C CYS A 522 4.43 0.40 -17.37
N TYR A 523 4.07 1.68 -17.20
CA TYR A 523 2.97 2.28 -17.96
C TYR A 523 3.26 2.27 -19.47
N LEU A 524 4.46 2.68 -19.89
CA LEU A 524 4.84 2.72 -21.31
C LEU A 524 4.83 1.35 -21.99
N LYS A 525 5.10 0.29 -21.21
CA LYS A 525 5.18 -1.10 -21.67
C LYS A 525 3.81 -1.78 -21.70
N LEU A 526 3.01 -1.59 -20.66
CA LEU A 526 1.77 -2.33 -20.42
C LEU A 526 0.50 -1.59 -20.91
N SER A 527 0.55 -0.26 -21.07
CA SER A 527 -0.61 0.51 -21.51
C SER A 527 -0.94 0.27 -23.00
N PRO A 528 -2.20 -0.09 -23.34
CA PRO A 528 -2.67 -0.23 -24.73
C PRO A 528 -2.48 1.06 -25.53
N LYS A 529 -1.99 0.94 -26.77
CA LYS A 529 -1.68 2.10 -27.63
C LYS A 529 -2.92 2.87 -28.10
N ASP A 530 -4.06 2.19 -28.21
CA ASP A 530 -5.26 2.72 -28.87
C ASP A 530 -6.31 3.27 -27.89
N GLN A 531 -6.15 3.02 -26.58
CA GLN A 531 -7.18 3.29 -25.58
C GLN A 531 -6.84 4.45 -24.63
N TYR A 532 -5.60 4.98 -24.66
CA TYR A 532 -5.10 5.96 -23.68
C TYR A 532 -4.55 7.25 -24.29
N SER A 533 -4.72 8.36 -23.55
CA SER A 533 -4.33 9.71 -23.98
C SER A 533 -2.84 9.82 -24.35
N ARG A 534 -2.57 10.38 -25.54
CA ARG A 534 -1.21 10.70 -26.02
C ARG A 534 -0.43 11.56 -25.03
N THR A 535 -1.14 12.39 -24.25
CA THR A 535 -0.56 13.26 -23.23
C THR A 535 0.07 12.44 -22.10
N THR A 536 -0.67 11.49 -21.50
CA THR A 536 -0.18 10.64 -20.40
C THR A 536 1.05 9.83 -20.81
N ARG A 537 1.04 9.32 -22.05
CA ARG A 537 2.19 8.60 -22.61
C ARG A 537 3.42 9.50 -22.78
N THR A 538 3.22 10.74 -23.24
CA THR A 538 4.31 11.72 -23.39
C THR A 538 4.87 12.15 -22.04
N LEU A 539 4.00 12.43 -21.07
CA LEU A 539 4.39 12.72 -19.70
C LEU A 539 5.14 11.56 -19.05
N SER A 540 4.74 10.31 -19.30
CA SER A 540 5.45 9.13 -18.79
C SER A 540 6.87 9.01 -19.36
N LYS A 541 7.07 9.34 -20.65
CA LYS A 541 8.43 9.41 -21.22
C LYS A 541 9.26 10.51 -20.54
N GLY A 542 8.66 11.67 -20.31
CA GLY A 542 9.29 12.76 -19.56
C GLY A 542 9.70 12.34 -18.16
N LEU A 543 8.81 11.66 -17.44
CA LEU A 543 9.06 11.12 -16.11
C LEU A 543 10.20 10.10 -16.10
N PHE A 544 10.24 9.20 -17.09
CA PHE A 544 11.33 8.23 -17.22
C PHE A 544 12.68 8.93 -17.42
N VAL A 545 12.76 9.91 -18.33
CA VAL A 545 13.99 10.67 -18.59
C VAL A 545 14.41 11.48 -17.37
N PHE A 546 13.46 12.13 -16.70
CA PHE A 546 13.69 12.86 -15.45
C PHE A 546 14.24 11.95 -14.35
N GLY A 547 13.66 10.75 -14.18
CA GLY A 547 14.13 9.76 -13.22
C GLY A 547 15.55 9.27 -13.50
N VAL A 548 15.88 8.99 -14.76
CA VAL A 548 17.25 8.60 -15.17
C VAL A 548 18.23 9.74 -14.92
N PHE A 549 17.83 10.98 -15.23
CA PHE A 549 18.65 12.17 -14.97
C PHE A 549 18.96 12.32 -13.48
N ILE A 550 17.96 12.26 -12.60
CA ILE A 550 18.18 12.37 -11.14
C ILE A 550 19.07 11.22 -10.66
N LEU A 551 18.78 9.98 -11.08
CA LEU A 551 19.56 8.82 -10.65
C LEU A 551 21.04 8.98 -10.97
N LEU A 552 21.38 9.41 -12.19
CA LEU A 552 22.78 9.58 -12.59
C LEU A 552 23.41 10.84 -11.98
N ALA A 553 22.71 11.98 -12.02
CA ALA A 553 23.27 13.26 -11.61
C ALA A 553 23.39 13.38 -10.08
N SER A 554 22.34 13.02 -9.33
CA SER A 554 22.33 13.10 -7.86
C SER A 554 23.29 12.07 -7.26
N THR A 555 23.19 10.80 -7.67
CA THR A 555 24.08 9.74 -7.17
C THR A 555 25.53 10.01 -7.57
N GLY A 556 25.77 10.47 -8.81
CA GLY A 556 27.10 10.85 -9.28
C GLY A 556 27.70 12.01 -8.49
N SER A 557 26.91 13.04 -8.18
CA SER A 557 27.32 14.17 -7.33
C SER A 557 27.74 13.69 -5.93
N THR A 558 26.90 12.90 -5.27
CA THR A 558 27.18 12.38 -3.93
C THR A 558 28.40 11.45 -3.90
N ILE A 559 28.54 10.55 -4.87
CA ILE A 559 29.74 9.70 -5.00
C ILE A 559 30.99 10.55 -5.23
N SER A 560 30.92 11.57 -6.08
CA SER A 560 32.10 12.42 -6.37
C SER A 560 32.60 13.17 -5.14
N ARG A 561 31.72 13.49 -4.19
CA ARG A 561 32.07 14.13 -2.91
C ARG A 561 32.62 13.15 -1.89
N LEU A 562 32.23 11.88 -1.94
CA LEU A 562 32.82 10.82 -1.10
C LEU A 562 34.30 10.56 -1.42
N TYR A 563 34.72 10.80 -2.66
CA TYR A 563 36.09 10.58 -3.12
C TYR A 563 37.00 11.82 -3.04
N ARG A 564 36.46 12.97 -2.64
CA ARG A 564 37.22 14.20 -2.37
C ARG A 564 37.46 14.34 -0.87
#